data_AF-A0A261A4P7-F1
#
_entry.id   AF-A0A261A4P7-F1
#
_cell.length_a   1.000
_cell.length_b   1.000
_cell.length_c   1.000
_cell.angle_alpha   90.00
_cell.angle_beta   90.00
_cell.angle_gamma   90.00
#
_symmetry.space_group_name_H-M   'P 1'
#
loop_
_entity.id
_entity.type
_entity.pdbx_description
1 polymer ?
#
loop_
_entity_poly.entity_id
_entity_poly.type
_entity_poly.pdbx_seq_one_letter_code
_entity_poly.pdbx_strand_id
1 'polypeptide(L)'
;MKSSSLLLLVALLLHCFHADSYPVYYHFWGKINCPKNYLKYIVLLKEWDKSDFDYWRYGPVQEEILSYSYDITYSTTEHEDGDYYDLSLGIRHTCTSDGSEKLYEFLPKPQDGSGYIGYFNKWNK
;
A
#
# COMPACT_ATOMS: atom_id res chain seq x y z
N MET A 1 -13.77 38.79 -35.12
CA MET A 1 -13.80 38.15 -33.77
C MET A 1 -12.65 37.16 -33.71
N LYS A 2 -11.68 37.40 -32.83
CA LYS A 2 -10.36 36.72 -32.84
C LYS A 2 -10.47 35.34 -32.17
N SER A 3 -10.48 34.28 -33.00
CA SER A 3 -10.46 32.86 -32.60
C SER A 3 -9.30 32.50 -31.65
N SER A 4 -8.18 33.24 -31.72
CA SER A 4 -6.99 33.00 -30.90
C SER A 4 -7.17 33.18 -29.40
N SER A 5 -8.09 34.04 -28.95
CA SER A 5 -8.30 34.29 -27.51
C SER A 5 -9.07 33.16 -26.82
N LEU A 6 -9.95 32.47 -27.56
CA LEU A 6 -10.69 31.32 -27.05
C LEU A 6 -9.77 30.10 -26.88
N LEU A 7 -8.89 29.85 -27.86
CA LEU A 7 -7.90 28.77 -27.81
C LEU A 7 -6.92 28.93 -26.65
N LEU A 8 -6.49 30.17 -26.36
CA LEU A 8 -5.58 30.45 -25.24
C LEU A 8 -6.27 30.20 -23.88
N LEU A 9 -7.54 30.56 -23.75
CA LEU A 9 -8.33 30.32 -22.54
C LEU A 9 -8.56 28.81 -22.32
N VAL A 10 -8.89 28.07 -23.38
CA VAL A 10 -9.06 26.61 -23.31
C VAL A 10 -7.73 25.92 -22.97
N ALA A 11 -6.61 26.38 -23.54
CA ALA A 11 -5.28 25.87 -23.19
C ALA A 11 -4.93 26.16 -21.72
N LEU A 12 -5.15 27.38 -21.22
CA LEU A 12 -4.93 27.73 -19.81
C LEU A 12 -5.79 26.90 -18.86
N LEU A 13 -7.07 26.71 -19.20
CA LEU A 13 -7.97 25.84 -18.42
C LEU A 13 -7.48 24.40 -18.42
N LEU A 14 -7.07 23.83 -19.56
CA LEU A 14 -6.50 22.48 -19.64
C LEU A 14 -5.22 22.31 -18.81
N HIS A 15 -4.38 23.35 -18.70
CA HIS A 15 -3.20 23.33 -17.82
C HIS A 15 -3.58 23.43 -16.34
N CYS A 16 -4.65 24.15 -15.99
CA CYS A 16 -5.16 24.22 -14.62
C CYS A 16 -5.87 22.94 -14.15
N PHE A 17 -6.29 22.07 -15.08
CA PHE A 17 -6.95 20.79 -14.75
C PHE A 17 -6.01 19.57 -14.78
N HIS A 18 -4.73 19.74 -15.11
CA HIS A 18 -3.70 18.70 -14.89
C HIS A 18 -3.28 18.70 -13.41
N ALA A 19 -4.21 18.35 -12.54
CA ALA A 19 -3.89 17.87 -11.20
C ALA A 19 -3.42 16.42 -11.36
N ASP A 20 -2.16 16.25 -11.77
CA ASP A 20 -1.54 14.93 -11.83
C ASP A 20 -1.36 14.40 -10.40
N SER A 21 -2.06 13.32 -10.06
CA SER A 21 -1.79 12.60 -8.81
C SER A 21 -0.49 11.83 -8.97
N TYR A 22 0.56 12.27 -8.27
CA TYR A 22 1.81 11.52 -8.24
C TYR A 22 1.61 10.21 -7.46
N PRO A 23 2.05 9.06 -8.00
CA PRO A 23 2.00 7.80 -7.27
C PRO A 23 2.92 7.87 -6.05
N VAL A 24 2.40 7.45 -4.90
CA VAL A 24 3.18 7.23 -3.68
C VAL A 24 3.60 5.78 -3.62
N TYR A 25 4.87 5.52 -3.32
CA TYR A 25 5.45 4.20 -3.25
C TYR A 25 5.79 3.84 -1.80
N TYR A 26 5.40 2.64 -1.41
CA TYR A 26 5.73 2.01 -0.14
C TYR A 26 6.58 0.78 -0.37
N HIS A 27 7.55 0.58 0.50
CA HIS A 27 8.39 -0.59 0.50
C HIS A 27 8.25 -1.28 1.86
N PHE A 28 7.92 -2.57 1.85
CA PHE A 28 7.77 -3.39 3.05
C PHE A 28 8.62 -4.64 2.94
N TRP A 29 9.39 -4.91 3.98
CA TRP A 29 10.28 -6.06 4.05
C TRP A 29 10.28 -6.60 5.47
N GLY A 30 10.47 -7.91 5.62
CA GLY A 30 10.42 -8.54 6.93
C GLY A 30 10.71 -10.03 6.89
N LYS A 31 10.77 -10.62 8.08
CA LYS A 31 11.00 -12.06 8.28
C LYS A 31 9.80 -12.69 8.96
N ILE A 32 9.40 -13.87 8.49
CA ILE A 32 8.32 -14.65 9.10
C ILE A 32 8.96 -15.75 9.95
N ASN A 33 8.76 -15.68 11.27
CA ASN A 33 9.23 -16.70 12.19
C ASN A 33 8.20 -17.84 12.27
N CYS A 34 8.38 -18.86 11.43
CA CYS A 34 7.57 -20.08 11.47
C CYS A 34 8.46 -21.29 11.81
N PRO A 35 8.10 -22.13 12.79
CA PRO A 35 8.90 -23.30 13.17
C PRO A 35 8.83 -24.46 12.17
N LYS A 36 7.95 -24.37 11.15
CA LYS A 36 7.87 -25.37 10.08
C LYS A 36 9.03 -25.21 9.10
N ASN A 37 9.34 -26.26 8.35
CA ASN A 37 10.37 -26.27 7.31
C ASN A 37 9.86 -25.88 5.91
N TYR A 38 8.54 -25.77 5.75
CA TYR A 38 7.91 -25.26 4.55
C TYR A 38 6.79 -24.29 4.93
N LEU A 39 6.68 -23.20 4.16
CA LEU A 39 5.63 -22.21 4.33
C LEU A 39 5.10 -21.76 2.97
N LYS A 40 3.77 -21.78 2.85
CA LYS A 40 3.05 -21.06 1.80
C LYS A 40 2.45 -19.81 2.42
N TYR A 41 2.69 -18.65 1.82
CA TYR A 41 2.17 -17.39 2.32
C TYR A 41 1.92 -16.36 1.20
N ILE A 42 1.09 -15.36 1.51
CA ILE A 42 0.79 -14.20 0.66
C ILE A 42 0.85 -12.98 1.56
N VAL A 43 1.54 -11.93 1.12
CA VAL A 43 1.47 -10.62 1.76
C VAL A 43 0.37 -9.79 1.10
N LEU A 44 -0.48 -9.21 1.94
CA LEU A 44 -1.63 -8.41 1.58
C LEU A 44 -1.46 -7.02 2.17
N LEU A 45 -1.94 -6.01 1.46
CA LEU A 45 -1.96 -4.64 1.96
C LEU A 45 -3.37 -4.07 1.87
N LYS A 46 -3.78 -3.33 2.90
CA LYS A 46 -5.05 -2.62 2.99
C LYS A 46 -4.78 -1.17 3.37
N GLU A 47 -5.39 -0.24 2.66
CA GLU A 47 -5.49 1.17 3.04
C GLU A 47 -6.80 1.36 3.81
N TRP A 48 -6.75 2.06 4.95
CA TRP A 48 -7.91 2.31 5.79
C TRP A 48 -8.55 3.66 5.41
N ASP A 49 -9.51 3.63 4.50
CA ASP A 49 -10.44 4.74 4.29
C ASP A 49 -11.52 4.74 5.40
N LYS A 50 -11.85 5.93 5.92
CA LYS A 50 -12.93 6.13 6.89
C LYS A 50 -14.32 5.82 6.31
N SER A 51 -14.46 5.68 4.99
CA SER A 51 -15.78 5.65 4.33
C SER A 51 -16.34 4.28 3.94
N ASP A 52 -15.53 3.26 3.63
CA ASP A 52 -16.02 1.88 3.42
C ASP A 52 -14.85 0.88 3.34
N PHE A 53 -15.11 -0.35 3.78
CA PHE A 53 -14.13 -1.41 3.98
C PHE A 53 -13.72 -2.17 2.68
N ASP A 54 -12.51 -2.74 2.68
CA ASP A 54 -12.21 -4.16 2.36
C ASP A 54 -11.59 -4.66 1.05
N TYR A 55 -10.87 -3.86 0.26
CA TYR A 55 -10.05 -4.44 -0.81
C TYR A 55 -8.61 -4.68 -0.40
N TRP A 56 -8.33 -5.89 0.09
CA TRP A 56 -6.96 -6.40 0.18
C TRP A 56 -6.34 -6.39 -1.21
N ARG A 57 -5.24 -5.65 -1.37
CA ARG A 57 -4.41 -5.76 -2.57
C ARG A 57 -3.49 -6.96 -2.38
N TYR A 58 -3.66 -7.95 -3.25
CA TYR A 58 -2.98 -9.23 -3.18
C TYR A 58 -1.57 -9.13 -3.80
N GLY A 59 -0.55 -9.44 -3.02
CA GLY A 59 0.75 -9.82 -3.56
C GLY A 59 0.71 -11.21 -4.22
N PRO A 60 1.78 -11.61 -4.93
CA PRO A 60 1.91 -12.98 -5.43
C PRO A 60 2.00 -13.98 -4.26
N VAL A 61 1.52 -15.20 -4.50
CA VAL A 61 1.71 -16.33 -3.58
C VAL A 61 3.19 -16.72 -3.58
N GLN A 62 3.76 -16.82 -2.38
CA GLN A 62 5.13 -17.24 -2.16
C GLN A 62 5.15 -18.62 -1.48
N GLU A 63 6.02 -19.49 -1.96
CA GLU A 63 6.24 -20.82 -1.40
C GLU A 63 7.73 -21.00 -1.14
N GLU A 64 8.10 -21.16 0.13
CA GLU A 64 9.48 -21.14 0.57
C GLU A 64 9.80 -22.28 1.54
N ILE A 65 11.08 -22.64 1.56
CA ILE A 65 11.73 -23.49 2.57
C ILE A 65 12.71 -22.56 3.29
N LEU A 66 12.75 -22.59 4.64
CA LEU A 66 13.54 -21.72 5.54
C LEU A 66 14.75 -21.01 4.88
N SER A 67 14.97 -19.69 5.05
CA SER A 67 14.31 -18.69 5.91
C SER A 67 13.23 -17.90 5.19
N TYR A 68 12.05 -17.77 5.80
CA TYR A 68 10.90 -17.07 5.22
C TYR A 68 11.05 -15.54 5.33
N SER A 69 11.11 -14.86 4.20
CA SER A 69 11.21 -13.40 4.19
C SER A 69 10.44 -12.80 3.04
N TYR A 70 9.75 -11.70 3.28
CA TYR A 70 9.08 -10.94 2.23
C TYR A 70 9.82 -9.64 1.95
N ASP A 71 9.79 -9.23 0.69
CA ASP A 71 10.23 -7.94 0.19
C ASP A 71 9.25 -7.53 -0.91
N ILE A 72 8.39 -6.55 -0.62
CA ILE A 72 7.30 -6.13 -1.50
C ILE A 72 7.27 -4.61 -1.65
N THR A 73 7.00 -4.17 -2.87
CA THR A 73 6.73 -2.76 -3.17
C THR A 73 5.25 -2.59 -3.49
N TYR A 74 4.66 -1.54 -2.95
CA TYR A 74 3.28 -1.14 -3.20
C TYR A 74 3.25 0.30 -3.69
N SER A 75 2.31 0.64 -4.57
CA SER A 75 2.11 2.02 -5.00
C SER A 75 0.64 2.37 -5.09
N THR A 76 0.26 3.57 -4.66
CA THR A 76 -1.10 4.10 -4.79
C THR A 76 -1.08 5.48 -5.42
N THR A 77 -2.09 5.78 -6.22
CA THR A 77 -2.38 7.14 -6.73
C THR A 77 -3.58 7.76 -6.02
N GLU A 78 -4.10 7.09 -4.98
CA GLU A 78 -5.28 7.53 -4.25
C GLU A 78 -4.97 8.85 -3.53
N HIS A 79 -5.80 9.84 -3.87
CA HIS A 79 -5.69 11.21 -3.41
C HIS A 79 -6.73 11.44 -2.31
N GLU A 80 -6.54 10.77 -1.17
CA GLU A 80 -7.41 11.01 -0.02
C GLU A 80 -7.09 12.33 0.69
N ASP A 81 -8.13 12.99 1.18
CA ASP A 81 -8.07 14.14 2.07
C ASP A 81 -7.47 13.73 3.43
N GLY A 82 -6.17 13.96 3.62
CA GLY A 82 -5.51 13.68 4.89
C GLY A 82 -3.99 13.78 4.81
N ASP A 83 -3.32 14.07 5.92
CA ASP A 83 -1.86 14.26 5.99
C ASP A 83 -1.09 12.94 6.02
N TYR A 84 -1.81 11.81 6.08
CA TYR A 84 -1.27 10.48 6.23
C TYR A 84 -2.05 9.47 5.37
N TYR A 85 -1.39 8.36 5.09
CA TYR A 85 -1.99 7.11 4.62
C TYR A 85 -2.09 6.16 5.82
N ASP A 86 -3.26 5.56 6.03
CA ASP A 86 -3.49 4.56 7.07
C ASP A 86 -3.37 3.18 6.43
N LEU A 87 -2.30 2.44 6.74
CA LEU A 87 -1.95 1.19 6.09
C LEU A 87 -1.96 0.03 7.09
N SER A 88 -2.53 -1.09 6.68
CA SER A 88 -2.49 -2.38 7.37
C SER A 88 -1.86 -3.44 6.46
N LEU A 89 -1.02 -4.30 7.04
CA LEU A 89 -0.41 -5.45 6.38
C LEU A 89 -1.06 -6.74 6.89
N GLY A 90 -1.38 -7.62 5.94
CA GLY A 90 -1.86 -8.97 6.20
C GLY A 90 -0.87 -9.99 5.69
N ILE A 91 -0.62 -11.05 6.45
CA ILE A 91 0.09 -12.24 5.98
C ILE A 91 -0.88 -13.41 6.05
N ARG A 92 -1.36 -13.86 4.89
CA ARG A 92 -2.12 -15.12 4.79
C ARG A 92 -1.14 -16.26 4.68
N HIS A 93 -1.20 -17.26 5.56
CA HIS A 93 -0.15 -18.28 5.65
C HIS A 93 -0.66 -19.64 6.15
N THR A 94 0.12 -20.70 5.90
CA THR A 94 -0.12 -22.08 6.41
C THR A 94 0.70 -22.44 7.64
N CYS A 95 1.32 -21.46 8.31
CA CYS A 95 2.03 -21.65 9.59
C CYS A 95 1.08 -21.89 10.77
N THR A 96 0.38 -23.02 10.76
CA THR A 96 -0.59 -23.45 11.77
C THR A 96 -0.33 -24.91 12.13
N SER A 97 -0.71 -25.38 13.32
CA SER A 97 -0.44 -26.78 13.72
C SER A 97 -1.05 -27.82 12.78
N ASP A 98 -2.20 -27.50 12.18
CA ASP A 98 -2.97 -28.36 11.28
C ASP A 98 -2.72 -28.07 9.78
N GLY A 99 -1.94 -27.03 9.45
CA GLY A 99 -1.70 -26.62 8.06
C GLY A 99 -2.84 -25.81 7.44
N SER A 100 -3.88 -25.47 8.20
CA SER A 100 -4.93 -24.54 7.78
C SER A 100 -4.36 -23.16 7.45
N GLU A 101 -5.03 -22.46 6.54
CA GLU A 101 -4.70 -21.07 6.23
C GLU A 101 -5.24 -20.13 7.31
N LYS A 102 -4.41 -19.18 7.75
CA LYS A 102 -4.80 -18.08 8.63
C LYS A 102 -4.29 -16.76 8.09
N LEU A 103 -5.00 -15.69 8.43
CA LEU A 103 -4.58 -14.31 8.21
C LEU A 103 -4.04 -13.75 9.52
N TYR A 104 -2.79 -13.28 9.50
CA TYR A 104 -2.23 -12.44 10.54
C TYR A 104 -2.18 -11.00 10.04
N GLU A 105 -2.99 -10.13 10.64
CA GLU A 105 -3.06 -8.71 10.31
C GLU A 105 -2.31 -7.88 11.37
N PHE A 106 -1.55 -6.89 10.92
CA PHE A 106 -0.84 -5.97 11.80
C PHE A 106 -0.62 -4.62 11.11
N LEU A 107 -0.50 -3.59 11.93
CA LEU A 107 -0.18 -2.25 11.48
C LEU A 107 1.36 -2.08 11.43
N PRO A 108 1.95 -1.80 10.26
CA PRO A 108 3.38 -1.55 10.16
C PRO A 108 3.79 -0.24 10.83
N LYS A 109 5.03 -0.18 11.29
CA LYS A 109 5.63 1.02 11.88
C LYS A 109 6.63 1.66 10.90
N PRO A 110 6.57 2.99 10.66
CA PRO A 110 7.60 3.69 9.88
C PRO A 110 9.01 3.50 10.48
N GLN A 111 9.99 3.19 9.63
CA GLN A 111 11.36 2.88 10.06
C GLN A 111 12.10 4.10 10.61
N ASP A 112 11.82 5.29 10.06
CA ASP A 112 12.39 6.58 10.44
C ASP A 112 11.81 7.14 11.74
N GLY A 113 10.78 6.49 12.30
CA GLY A 113 10.08 6.94 13.49
C GLY A 113 9.24 8.20 13.30
N SER A 114 9.00 8.63 12.05
CA SER A 114 8.33 9.91 11.75
C SER A 114 6.80 9.86 11.87
N GLY A 115 6.20 8.75 12.31
CA GLY A 115 4.75 8.58 12.35
C GLY A 115 4.26 7.62 13.43
N TYR A 116 2.94 7.43 13.46
CA TYR A 116 2.26 6.47 14.33
C TYR A 116 2.20 5.09 13.67
N ILE A 117 1.98 4.03 14.46
CA ILE A 117 1.79 2.68 13.94
C ILE A 117 0.58 2.68 12.98
N GLY A 118 0.77 2.21 11.75
CA GLY A 118 -0.25 2.25 10.69
C GLY A 118 -0.28 3.56 9.90
N TYR A 119 0.34 4.65 10.38
CA TYR A 119 0.22 5.97 9.78
C TYR A 119 1.51 6.41 9.08
N PHE A 120 1.44 6.64 7.78
CA PHE A 120 2.55 7.05 6.94
C PHE A 120 2.30 8.45 6.37
N ASN A 121 3.13 9.42 6.74
CA ASN A 121 2.94 10.80 6.32
C ASN A 121 3.07 10.93 4.79
N LYS A 122 2.19 11.74 4.19
CA LYS A 122 2.32 12.12 2.78
C LYS A 122 3.51 13.08 2.65
N TRP A 123 4.44 12.78 1.75
CA TRP A 123 5.55 13.70 1.46
C TRP A 123 5.01 14.83 0.57
N ASN A 124 5.27 16.09 0.95
CA ASN A 124 4.86 17.31 0.25
C ASN A 124 3.35 17.62 0.26
N LYS A 125 2.82 17.98 1.43
CA LYS A 125 1.63 18.84 1.50
C LYS A 125 2.01 20.31 1.59
#